data_AF-A0A536YHL3-F1
#
_entry.id   AF-A0A536YHL3-F1
#
_cell.length_a   1.000
_cell.length_b   1.000
_cell.length_c   1.000
_cell.angle_alpha   90.00
_cell.angle_beta   90.00
_cell.angle_gamma   90.00
#
_symmetry.space_group_name_H-M   'P 1'
#
loop_
_entity.id
_entity.type
_entity.pdbx_description
1 polymer ?
#
loop_
_entity_poly.entity_id
_entity_poly.type
_entity_poly.pdbx_seq_one_letter_code
_entity_poly.pdbx_strand_id
1 'polypeptide(L)'
;MSQDFWRNSGFHLLERDNEGRLSITDDFLRAYLMRPEIRPVEESGPNEIALHEALMEDPRRDPAPPALESIEDADARDNYRVLLAFLGRLKRAASLESSYLEIFSGGDVAVPPLFIDQLVQIIVRNILEGCEDALEPRAGELFFREQKASTEEGAVMLADLETVDMHASGGSLGSLGRLIVEAQAPLATVNLDVLDTENAQAYWLRDQRHDFVISMNFGRAANKAFCRVMEKWIRHFFGVKVNIEPLRAVEERGWAWHIGLDAESTALLNGLWRGDEMEPGILRRLLALFRLDFEESAAMRADIAGRPVYLALSMDEKGVVRMKPQNLLLNLPLASRA
;
A
#
# COMPACT_ATOMS: atom_id res chain seq x y z
N MET A 1 0.38 27.05 -3.71
CA MET A 1 -0.11 26.11 -4.73
C MET A 1 0.09 24.72 -4.14
N SER A 2 -0.94 23.86 -4.16
CA SER A 2 -0.82 22.47 -3.68
C SER A 2 0.27 21.74 -4.47
N GLN A 3 1.09 20.93 -3.82
CA GLN A 3 2.11 20.13 -4.50
C GLN A 3 1.40 19.00 -5.26
N ASP A 4 1.72 18.85 -6.54
CA ASP A 4 1.13 17.80 -7.37
C ASP A 4 2.12 16.65 -7.55
N PHE A 5 1.91 15.58 -6.78
CA PHE A 5 2.74 14.37 -6.70
C PHE A 5 1.91 13.12 -7.01
N TRP A 6 2.59 12.01 -7.29
CA TRP A 6 2.00 10.74 -7.73
C TRP A 6 1.04 10.88 -8.90
N ARG A 7 1.44 11.67 -9.91
CA ARG A 7 0.62 11.96 -11.10
C ARG A 7 0.15 10.70 -11.82
N ASN A 8 0.97 9.66 -11.81
CA ASN A 8 0.70 8.37 -12.44
C ASN A 8 -0.23 7.45 -11.62
N SER A 9 -0.67 7.87 -10.43
CA SER A 9 -1.59 7.07 -9.59
C SER A 9 -2.98 6.89 -10.23
N GLY A 10 -3.38 7.79 -11.14
CA GLY A 10 -4.74 7.84 -11.67
C GLY A 10 -5.71 8.65 -10.81
N PHE A 11 -5.25 9.28 -9.72
CA PHE A 11 -6.06 10.15 -8.86
C PHE A 11 -6.79 11.26 -9.64
N HIS A 12 -6.13 11.86 -10.64
CA HIS A 12 -6.69 12.94 -11.46
C HIS A 12 -7.86 12.51 -12.36
N LEU A 13 -8.09 11.21 -12.52
CA LEU A 13 -9.22 10.66 -13.26
C LEU A 13 -10.47 10.51 -12.39
N LEU A 14 -10.37 10.73 -11.08
CA LEU A 14 -11.48 10.58 -10.14
C LEU A 14 -12.03 11.93 -9.72
N GLU A 15 -13.27 11.93 -9.23
CA GLU A 15 -13.91 13.13 -8.71
C GLU A 15 -14.07 13.03 -7.19
N ARG A 16 -13.70 14.09 -6.48
CA ARG A 16 -13.85 14.15 -5.02
C ARG A 16 -15.26 14.62 -4.67
N ASP A 17 -15.98 13.84 -3.86
CA ASP A 17 -17.30 14.20 -3.38
C ASP A 17 -17.25 15.18 -2.18
N ASN A 18 -18.43 15.57 -1.69
CA ASN A 18 -18.56 16.52 -0.58
C ASN A 18 -18.05 15.97 0.76
N GLU A 19 -17.95 14.65 0.91
CA GLU A 19 -17.39 13.98 2.09
C GLU A 19 -15.88 13.75 1.95
N GLY A 20 -15.31 14.15 0.80
CA GLY A 20 -13.91 14.02 0.50
C GLY A 20 -13.50 12.65 -0.05
N ARG A 21 -14.46 11.77 -0.36
CA ARG A 21 -14.23 10.44 -0.96
C ARG A 21 -14.14 10.52 -2.48
N LEU A 22 -13.69 9.44 -3.12
CA LEU A 22 -13.45 9.41 -4.56
C LEU A 22 -14.55 8.67 -5.32
N SER A 23 -15.28 9.42 -6.14
CA SER A 23 -16.28 8.91 -7.08
C SER A 23 -15.61 8.30 -8.30
N ILE A 24 -16.08 7.11 -8.71
CA ILE A 24 -15.58 6.40 -9.89
C ILE A 24 -16.13 7.05 -11.16
N THR A 25 -15.24 7.53 -12.02
CA THR A 25 -15.58 8.12 -13.31
C THR A 25 -15.38 7.11 -14.45
N ASP A 26 -15.91 7.44 -15.62
CA ASP A 26 -15.72 6.64 -16.83
C ASP A 26 -14.25 6.66 -17.30
N ASP A 27 -13.54 7.79 -17.12
CA ASP A 27 -12.14 7.91 -17.52
C ASP A 27 -11.22 7.06 -16.62
N PHE A 28 -11.54 6.94 -15.33
CA PHE A 28 -10.83 6.04 -14.43
C PHE A 28 -11.00 4.57 -14.85
N LEU A 29 -12.22 4.16 -15.24
CA LEU A 29 -12.47 2.82 -15.76
C LEU A 29 -11.72 2.56 -17.08
N ARG A 30 -11.70 3.54 -18.00
CA ARG A 30 -10.92 3.44 -19.25
C ARG A 30 -9.43 3.29 -19.01
N ALA A 31 -8.87 3.91 -17.98
CA ALA A 31 -7.45 3.78 -17.69
C ALA A 31 -7.02 2.34 -17.42
N TYR A 32 -7.89 1.49 -16.86
CA TYR A 32 -7.61 0.06 -16.72
C TYR A 32 -7.60 -0.69 -18.06
N LEU A 33 -8.44 -0.28 -19.02
CA LEU A 33 -8.45 -0.85 -20.37
C LEU A 33 -7.17 -0.48 -21.13
N MET A 34 -6.60 0.69 -20.86
CA MET A 34 -5.37 1.17 -21.50
C MET A 34 -4.09 0.47 -21.02
N ARG A 35 -4.20 -0.40 -20.02
CA ARG A 35 -3.05 -1.13 -19.47
C ARG A 35 -2.46 -2.11 -20.49
N PRO A 36 -1.13 -2.30 -20.53
CA PRO A 36 -0.48 -3.21 -21.49
C PRO A 36 -1.01 -4.65 -21.44
N GLU A 37 -1.46 -5.11 -20.28
CA GLU A 37 -1.99 -6.47 -20.10
C GLU A 37 -3.39 -6.69 -20.72
N ILE A 38 -4.06 -5.61 -21.14
CA ILE A 38 -5.44 -5.61 -21.65
C ILE A 38 -5.55 -4.99 -23.04
N ARG A 39 -4.71 -4.00 -23.32
CA ARG A 39 -4.69 -3.29 -24.59
C ARG A 39 -4.36 -4.27 -25.73
N PRO A 40 -5.23 -4.40 -26.75
CA PRO A 40 -4.96 -5.24 -27.90
C PRO A 40 -3.64 -4.89 -28.59
N VAL A 41 -2.94 -5.93 -29.03
CA VAL A 41 -1.67 -5.85 -29.79
C VAL A 41 -1.93 -6.14 -31.27
N GLU A 42 -0.90 -6.06 -32.11
CA GLU A 42 -1.05 -6.28 -33.56
C GLU A 42 -1.55 -7.71 -33.87
N GLU A 43 -1.19 -8.68 -33.03
CA GLU A 43 -1.60 -10.07 -33.14
C GLU A 43 -2.98 -10.38 -32.53
N SER A 44 -3.64 -9.40 -31.88
CA SER A 44 -4.94 -9.61 -31.23
C SER A 44 -6.03 -9.98 -32.23
N GLY A 45 -6.91 -10.89 -31.81
CA GLY A 45 -8.02 -11.37 -32.62
C GLY A 45 -9.15 -10.35 -32.79
N PRO A 46 -9.98 -10.48 -33.83
CA PRO A 46 -11.07 -9.54 -34.10
C PRO A 46 -12.10 -9.45 -32.97
N ASN A 47 -12.36 -10.54 -32.24
CA ASN A 47 -13.32 -10.52 -31.12
C ASN A 47 -12.75 -9.79 -29.89
N GLU A 48 -11.45 -9.92 -29.64
CA GLU A 48 -10.76 -9.15 -28.61
C GLU A 48 -10.82 -7.65 -28.89
N ILE A 49 -10.46 -7.26 -30.13
CA ILE A 49 -10.49 -5.85 -30.56
C ILE A 49 -11.90 -5.29 -30.45
N ALA A 50 -12.92 -6.01 -30.93
CA ALA A 50 -14.31 -5.56 -30.86
C ALA A 50 -14.80 -5.40 -29.41
N LEU A 51 -14.42 -6.32 -28.51
CA LEU A 51 -14.74 -6.19 -27.09
C LEU A 51 -14.06 -4.97 -26.46
N HIS A 52 -12.77 -4.78 -26.74
CA HIS A 52 -11.99 -3.67 -26.24
C HIS A 52 -12.56 -2.32 -26.69
N GLU A 53 -12.85 -2.17 -27.98
CA GLU A 53 -13.45 -0.94 -28.55
C GLU A 53 -14.81 -0.64 -27.91
N ALA A 54 -15.67 -1.65 -27.73
CA ALA A 54 -16.97 -1.49 -27.09
C ALA A 54 -16.86 -1.04 -25.62
N LEU A 55 -15.85 -1.53 -24.89
CA LEU A 55 -15.57 -1.11 -23.51
C LEU A 55 -14.91 0.27 -23.44
N MET A 56 -14.10 0.64 -24.44
CA MET A 56 -13.54 2.00 -24.52
C MET A 56 -14.62 3.05 -24.80
N GLU A 57 -15.60 2.72 -25.64
CA GLU A 57 -16.77 3.57 -25.89
C GLU A 57 -17.65 3.70 -24.64
N ASP A 58 -18.09 2.57 -24.09
CA ASP A 58 -18.91 2.49 -22.87
C ASP A 58 -18.18 1.67 -21.78
N PRO A 59 -17.37 2.31 -20.91
CA PRO A 59 -16.61 1.61 -19.88
C PRO A 59 -17.48 1.05 -18.76
N ARG A 60 -18.76 1.42 -18.71
CA ARG A 60 -19.72 0.88 -17.75
C ARG A 60 -20.45 -0.35 -18.27
N ARG A 61 -20.34 -0.66 -19.56
CA ARG A 61 -20.92 -1.83 -20.20
C ARG A 61 -20.57 -3.12 -19.44
N ASP A 62 -21.54 -4.02 -19.37
CA ASP A 62 -21.35 -5.39 -18.89
C ASP A 62 -21.45 -6.34 -20.09
N PRO A 63 -20.31 -6.81 -20.64
CA PRO A 63 -20.30 -7.77 -21.74
C PRO A 63 -21.02 -9.06 -21.35
N ALA A 64 -21.84 -9.60 -22.26
CA ALA A 64 -22.47 -10.89 -22.04
C ALA A 64 -21.40 -12.00 -22.02
N PRO A 65 -21.56 -13.08 -21.22
CA PRO A 65 -20.56 -14.16 -21.14
C PRO A 65 -20.10 -14.72 -22.50
N PRO A 66 -20.98 -14.89 -23.52
CA PRO A 66 -20.55 -15.36 -24.84
C PRO A 66 -19.53 -14.46 -25.54
N ALA A 67 -19.51 -13.15 -25.25
CA ALA A 67 -18.57 -12.22 -25.85
C ALA A 67 -17.14 -12.44 -25.35
N LEU A 68 -16.98 -12.86 -24.08
CA LEU A 68 -15.66 -13.25 -23.56
C LEU A 68 -15.25 -14.62 -24.12
N GLU A 69 -16.15 -15.59 -24.16
CA GLU A 69 -15.82 -16.93 -24.68
C GLU A 69 -15.48 -16.93 -26.17
N SER A 70 -15.91 -15.91 -26.92
CA SER A 70 -15.57 -15.75 -28.34
C SER A 70 -14.18 -15.17 -28.61
N ILE A 71 -13.53 -14.57 -27.61
CA ILE A 71 -12.13 -14.08 -27.76
C ILE A 71 -11.26 -15.27 -28.13
N GLU A 72 -10.36 -15.09 -29.09
CA GLU A 72 -9.55 -16.17 -29.67
C GLU A 72 -8.52 -16.70 -28.67
N ASP A 73 -7.76 -15.80 -28.06
CA ASP A 73 -6.69 -16.12 -27.11
C ASP A 73 -7.23 -16.46 -25.71
N ALA A 74 -6.71 -17.54 -25.14
CA ALA A 74 -7.08 -17.99 -23.80
C ALA A 74 -6.56 -17.07 -22.71
N ASP A 75 -5.34 -16.54 -22.85
CA ASP A 75 -4.73 -15.69 -21.85
C ASP A 75 -5.44 -14.33 -21.82
N ALA A 76 -5.76 -13.77 -23.00
CA ALA A 76 -6.61 -12.60 -23.11
C ALA A 76 -7.98 -12.80 -22.41
N ARG A 77 -8.65 -13.96 -22.61
CA ARG A 77 -9.92 -14.26 -21.91
C ARG A 77 -9.77 -14.19 -20.40
N ASP A 78 -8.71 -14.78 -19.84
CA ASP A 78 -8.47 -14.77 -18.40
C ASP A 78 -8.18 -13.37 -17.88
N ASN A 79 -7.39 -12.56 -18.59
CA ASN A 79 -7.13 -11.17 -18.25
C ASN A 79 -8.42 -10.33 -18.23
N TYR A 80 -9.28 -10.47 -19.25
CA TYR A 80 -10.57 -9.80 -19.30
C TYR A 80 -11.52 -10.26 -18.17
N ARG A 81 -11.53 -11.55 -17.81
CA ARG A 81 -12.35 -12.04 -16.68
C ARG A 81 -11.95 -11.38 -15.37
N VAL A 82 -10.64 -11.32 -15.09
CA VAL A 82 -10.10 -10.67 -13.88
C VAL A 82 -10.43 -9.18 -13.88
N LEU A 83 -10.19 -8.50 -15.01
CA LEU A 83 -10.48 -7.07 -15.14
C LEU A 83 -11.97 -6.78 -14.95
N LEU A 84 -12.86 -7.44 -15.68
CA LEU A 84 -14.30 -7.15 -15.63
C LEU A 84 -14.88 -7.46 -14.24
N ALA A 85 -14.40 -8.49 -13.56
CA ALA A 85 -14.78 -8.76 -12.18
C ALA A 85 -14.40 -7.60 -11.25
N PHE A 86 -13.22 -7.01 -11.45
CA PHE A 86 -12.75 -5.85 -10.71
C PHE A 86 -13.52 -4.57 -11.07
N LEU A 87 -13.68 -4.24 -12.35
CA LEU A 87 -14.48 -3.10 -12.80
C LEU A 87 -15.93 -3.20 -12.31
N GLY A 88 -16.51 -4.41 -12.31
CA GLY A 88 -17.82 -4.66 -11.75
C GLY A 88 -17.93 -4.27 -10.26
N ARG A 89 -16.87 -4.45 -9.46
CA ARG A 89 -16.82 -3.99 -8.06
C ARG A 89 -16.80 -2.47 -7.99
N LEU A 90 -15.91 -1.82 -8.75
CA LEU A 90 -15.81 -0.36 -8.79
C LEU A 90 -17.13 0.28 -9.20
N LYS A 91 -17.82 -0.26 -10.21
CA LYS A 91 -19.10 0.25 -10.71
C LYS A 91 -20.24 0.18 -9.68
N ARG A 92 -20.21 -0.78 -8.76
CA ARG A 92 -21.23 -0.95 -7.71
C ARG A 92 -20.93 -0.17 -6.44
N ALA A 93 -19.67 0.13 -6.20
CA ALA A 93 -19.25 0.84 -5.01
C ALA A 93 -19.70 2.31 -5.05
N ALA A 94 -20.09 2.85 -3.90
CA ALA A 94 -20.42 4.26 -3.76
C ALA A 94 -19.20 5.18 -3.93
N SER A 95 -18.00 4.68 -3.61
CA SER A 95 -16.73 5.37 -3.72
C SER A 95 -15.58 4.37 -3.85
N LEU A 96 -14.40 4.85 -4.21
CA LEU A 96 -13.16 4.07 -4.23
C LEU A 96 -12.85 3.48 -2.84
N GLU A 97 -13.06 4.27 -1.79
CA GLU A 97 -12.89 3.88 -0.40
C GLU A 97 -13.87 2.77 0.01
N SER A 98 -15.14 2.88 -0.38
CA SER A 98 -16.13 1.82 -0.17
C SER A 98 -15.73 0.54 -0.90
N SER A 99 -15.28 0.66 -2.15
CA SER A 99 -14.80 -0.50 -2.92
C SER A 99 -13.62 -1.17 -2.22
N TYR A 100 -12.68 -0.39 -1.69
CA TYR A 100 -11.52 -0.91 -0.96
C TYR A 100 -11.92 -1.66 0.32
N LEU A 101 -12.84 -1.11 1.11
CA LEU A 101 -13.34 -1.78 2.32
C LEU A 101 -14.04 -3.10 1.99
N GLU A 102 -14.89 -3.12 0.96
CA GLU A 102 -15.65 -4.30 0.55
C GLU A 102 -14.76 -5.48 0.13
N ILE A 103 -13.54 -5.21 -0.35
CA ILE A 103 -12.56 -6.27 -0.69
C ILE A 103 -12.30 -7.18 0.52
N PHE A 104 -12.29 -6.60 1.73
CA PHE A 104 -11.94 -7.31 2.96
C PHE A 104 -13.14 -7.65 3.85
N SER A 105 -14.36 -7.31 3.44
CA SER A 105 -15.59 -7.66 4.18
C SER A 105 -16.09 -9.08 3.89
N GLY A 106 -15.55 -9.76 2.86
CA GLY A 106 -15.93 -11.13 2.46
C GLY A 106 -14.87 -12.19 2.80
N GLY A 107 -15.20 -13.47 2.54
CA GLY A 107 -14.33 -14.61 2.87
C GLY A 107 -13.12 -14.79 1.95
N ASP A 108 -13.28 -14.55 0.63
CA ASP A 108 -12.20 -14.68 -0.35
C ASP A 108 -11.90 -13.34 -1.03
N VAL A 109 -10.65 -12.89 -0.90
CA VAL A 109 -10.12 -11.73 -1.62
C VAL A 109 -9.77 -12.16 -3.04
N ALA A 110 -10.74 -12.06 -3.95
CA ALA A 110 -10.58 -12.39 -5.36
C ALA A 110 -10.02 -11.22 -6.22
N VAL A 111 -9.33 -10.26 -5.59
CA VAL A 111 -8.78 -9.08 -6.28
C VAL A 111 -7.25 -9.20 -6.34
N PRO A 112 -6.63 -9.06 -7.53
CA PRO A 112 -5.18 -9.08 -7.66
C PRO A 112 -4.50 -8.05 -6.74
N PRO A 113 -3.39 -8.40 -6.05
CA PRO A 113 -2.68 -7.49 -5.15
C PRO A 113 -2.34 -6.13 -5.78
N LEU A 114 -1.91 -6.13 -7.05
CA LEU A 114 -1.57 -4.91 -7.78
C LEU A 114 -2.74 -3.90 -7.87
N PHE A 115 -3.97 -4.38 -7.99
CA PHE A 115 -5.14 -3.49 -7.98
C PHE A 115 -5.39 -2.95 -6.57
N ILE A 116 -5.20 -3.75 -5.54
CA ILE A 116 -5.31 -3.31 -4.14
C ILE A 116 -4.28 -2.20 -3.86
N ASP A 117 -3.01 -2.41 -4.25
CA ASP A 117 -1.94 -1.44 -4.07
C ASP A 117 -2.25 -0.11 -4.79
N GLN A 118 -2.79 -0.18 -6.02
CA GLN A 118 -3.22 1.00 -6.77
C GLN A 118 -4.36 1.75 -6.07
N LEU A 119 -5.38 1.05 -5.57
CA LEU A 119 -6.45 1.69 -4.80
C LEU A 119 -5.90 2.41 -3.58
N VAL A 120 -5.01 1.76 -2.84
CA VAL A 120 -4.35 2.36 -1.68
C VAL A 120 -3.54 3.59 -2.07
N GLN A 121 -2.73 3.53 -3.13
CA GLN A 121 -1.96 4.66 -3.61
C GLN A 121 -2.85 5.88 -3.88
N ILE A 122 -3.96 5.68 -4.58
CA ILE A 122 -4.92 6.75 -4.91
C ILE A 122 -5.56 7.32 -3.64
N ILE A 123 -5.98 6.47 -2.71
CA ILE A 123 -6.63 6.90 -1.46
C ILE A 123 -5.63 7.68 -0.59
N VAL A 124 -4.40 7.19 -0.44
CA VAL A 124 -3.34 7.93 0.28
C VAL A 124 -3.04 9.25 -0.43
N ARG A 125 -3.04 9.28 -1.77
CA ARG A 125 -2.86 10.54 -2.52
C ARG A 125 -3.92 11.57 -2.16
N ASN A 126 -5.19 11.15 -2.11
CA ASN A 126 -6.33 11.98 -1.74
C ASN A 126 -6.23 12.49 -0.30
N ILE A 127 -5.86 11.60 0.63
CA ILE A 127 -5.66 11.91 2.05
C ILE A 127 -4.58 12.97 2.25
N LEU A 128 -3.52 12.92 1.44
CA LEU A 128 -2.38 13.81 1.51
C LEU A 128 -2.52 15.06 0.61
N GLU A 129 -3.70 15.31 0.04
CA GLU A 129 -3.97 16.54 -0.72
C GLU A 129 -3.72 17.79 0.15
N GLY A 130 -2.89 18.71 -0.37
CA GLY A 130 -2.48 19.92 0.35
C GLY A 130 -1.42 19.70 1.43
N CYS A 131 -0.79 18.52 1.51
CA CYS A 131 0.33 18.30 2.43
C CYS A 131 1.58 19.10 2.02
N GLU A 132 2.24 19.72 3.00
CA GLU A 132 3.47 20.49 2.82
C GLU A 132 4.73 19.72 3.27
N ASP A 133 4.56 18.73 4.15
CA ASP A 133 5.65 17.89 4.64
C ASP A 133 5.92 16.75 3.65
N ALA A 134 7.01 16.89 2.90
CA ALA A 134 7.42 15.94 1.87
C ALA A 134 7.86 14.56 2.43
N LEU A 135 8.07 14.43 3.75
CA LEU A 135 8.30 13.13 4.38
C LEU A 135 7.02 12.28 4.44
N GLU A 136 5.85 12.91 4.53
CA GLU A 136 4.58 12.19 4.58
C GLU A 136 4.28 11.40 3.30
N PRO A 137 4.34 11.95 2.08
CA PRO A 137 4.14 11.14 0.88
C PRO A 137 5.20 10.03 0.78
N ARG A 138 6.49 10.30 1.02
CA ARG A 138 7.49 9.22 1.03
C ARG A 138 7.14 8.10 2.03
N ALA A 139 6.72 8.46 3.25
CA ALA A 139 6.25 7.48 4.24
C ALA A 139 4.94 6.79 3.81
N GLY A 140 4.07 7.49 3.08
CA GLY A 140 2.83 6.98 2.52
C GLY A 140 3.06 5.91 1.45
N GLU A 141 4.20 5.92 0.76
CA GLU A 141 4.56 4.84 -0.17
C GLU A 141 4.61 3.46 0.51
N LEU A 142 4.90 3.38 1.81
CA LEU A 142 4.88 2.11 2.55
C LEU A 142 3.51 1.42 2.50
N PHE A 143 2.42 2.17 2.30
CA PHE A 143 1.08 1.62 2.27
C PHE A 143 0.81 0.77 1.02
N PHE A 144 1.53 1.02 -0.08
CA PHE A 144 1.27 0.39 -1.38
C PHE A 144 2.53 -0.08 -2.11
N ARG A 145 3.73 0.15 -1.56
CA ARG A 145 5.00 -0.33 -2.12
C ARG A 145 5.77 -1.14 -1.10
N GLU A 146 6.25 -2.30 -1.54
CA GLU A 146 7.15 -3.14 -0.74
C GLU A 146 8.49 -2.45 -0.53
N GLN A 147 9.03 -2.56 0.68
CA GLN A 147 10.32 -1.96 1.02
C GLN A 147 11.35 -3.04 1.33
N LYS A 148 12.60 -2.81 0.93
CA LYS A 148 13.76 -3.54 1.42
C LYS A 148 14.26 -2.89 2.70
N ALA A 149 14.29 -3.66 3.79
CA ALA A 149 14.87 -3.25 5.05
C ALA A 149 16.37 -3.54 5.12
N SER A 150 17.13 -2.59 5.65
CA SER A 150 18.49 -2.78 6.14
C SER A 150 18.53 -2.44 7.62
N THR A 151 19.15 -3.33 8.42
CA THR A 151 19.26 -3.21 9.89
C THR A 151 20.71 -3.08 10.35
N GLU A 152 21.60 -2.61 9.49
CA GLU A 152 23.05 -2.53 9.75
C GLU A 152 23.37 -1.53 10.87
N GLU A 153 24.29 -1.91 11.77
CA GLU A 153 24.76 -1.08 12.89
C GLU A 153 23.65 -0.47 13.78
N GLY A 154 22.47 -1.12 13.82
CA GLY A 154 21.31 -0.65 14.58
C GLY A 154 20.51 0.46 13.90
N ALA A 155 20.90 0.90 12.70
CA ALA A 155 20.07 1.74 11.86
C ALA A 155 19.01 0.88 11.17
N VAL A 156 17.75 1.32 11.18
CA VAL A 156 16.65 0.67 10.46
C VAL A 156 16.28 1.56 9.29
N MET A 157 16.63 1.12 8.09
CA MET A 157 16.49 1.88 6.85
C MET A 157 15.56 1.14 5.89
N LEU A 158 14.64 1.86 5.25
CA LEU A 158 13.71 1.32 4.27
C LEU A 158 13.94 1.97 2.91
N ALA A 159 14.25 1.13 1.92
CA ALA A 159 14.36 1.48 0.51
C ALA A 159 13.21 0.84 -0.28
N ASP A 160 12.82 1.41 -1.41
CA ASP A 160 11.87 0.77 -2.32
C ASP A 160 12.44 -0.57 -2.85
N LEU A 161 11.68 -1.66 -2.75
CA LEU A 161 12.17 -3.00 -3.11
C LEU A 161 12.45 -3.10 -4.62
N GLU A 162 11.54 -2.61 -5.46
CA GLU A 162 11.68 -2.67 -6.92
C GLU A 162 12.92 -1.91 -7.39
N THR A 163 13.17 -0.74 -6.81
CA THR A 163 14.36 0.07 -7.08
C THR A 163 15.63 -0.68 -6.68
N VAL A 164 15.66 -1.27 -5.49
CA VAL A 164 16.81 -2.07 -5.03
C VAL A 164 17.06 -3.28 -5.95
N ASP A 165 16.01 -4.02 -6.32
CA ASP A 165 16.13 -5.23 -7.15
C ASP A 165 16.56 -4.92 -8.58
N MET A 166 16.06 -3.82 -9.18
CA MET A 166 16.47 -3.34 -10.50
C MET A 166 17.97 -3.01 -10.53
N HIS A 167 18.49 -2.40 -9.47
CA HIS A 167 19.91 -2.08 -9.36
C HIS A 167 20.77 -3.31 -9.07
N ALA A 168 20.31 -4.22 -8.20
CA ALA A 168 21.00 -5.49 -7.91
C ALA A 168 21.09 -6.38 -9.16
N SER A 169 20.07 -6.32 -10.02
CA SER A 169 20.03 -7.03 -11.31
C SER A 169 20.80 -6.33 -12.43
N GLY A 170 21.45 -5.19 -12.13
CA GLY A 170 22.34 -4.50 -13.05
C GLY A 170 21.64 -3.80 -14.21
N GLY A 171 20.42 -3.28 -14.02
CA GLY A 171 19.70 -2.43 -14.97
C GLY A 171 19.73 -2.92 -16.43
N SER A 172 18.66 -3.58 -16.89
CA SER A 172 18.49 -3.97 -18.30
C SER A 172 19.42 -5.08 -18.83
N LEU A 173 19.70 -6.13 -18.06
CA LEU A 173 20.17 -7.39 -18.63
C LEU A 173 19.40 -8.54 -17.97
N GLY A 174 18.51 -9.17 -18.76
CA GLY A 174 17.71 -10.32 -18.34
C GLY A 174 18.54 -11.54 -17.93
N SER A 175 17.97 -12.73 -18.03
CA SER A 175 18.50 -14.02 -17.51
C SER A 175 19.99 -14.35 -17.75
N LEU A 176 20.68 -13.64 -18.66
CA LEU A 176 22.13 -13.72 -18.91
C LEU A 176 23.00 -12.88 -17.95
N GLY A 177 22.48 -11.83 -17.30
CA GLY A 177 23.22 -11.03 -16.30
C GLY A 177 23.49 -11.82 -15.01
N ARG A 178 22.59 -12.77 -14.68
CA ARG A 178 22.73 -13.66 -13.51
C ARG A 178 23.95 -14.59 -13.60
N LEU A 179 24.45 -14.86 -14.81
CA LEU A 179 25.68 -15.64 -15.04
C LEU A 179 26.96 -14.78 -14.94
N ILE A 180 26.87 -13.45 -15.05
CA ILE A 180 28.01 -12.54 -14.89
C ILE A 180 28.21 -12.16 -13.42
N VAL A 181 27.17 -12.22 -12.58
CA VAL A 181 27.27 -12.02 -11.12
C VAL A 181 28.15 -13.10 -10.45
N GLU A 182 28.38 -14.26 -11.09
CA GLU A 182 29.36 -15.26 -10.63
C GLU A 182 30.82 -14.81 -10.83
N ALA A 183 31.07 -13.75 -11.59
CA ALA A 183 32.39 -13.21 -11.89
C ALA A 183 32.66 -11.89 -11.15
N GLN A 184 32.58 -11.88 -9.81
CA GLN A 184 33.18 -10.88 -8.88
C GLN A 184 33.21 -9.41 -9.36
N ALA A 185 32.16 -8.91 -10.03
CA ALA A 185 32.03 -7.49 -10.28
C ALA A 185 31.45 -6.83 -9.02
N PRO A 186 31.97 -5.66 -8.58
CA PRO A 186 31.37 -4.93 -7.47
C PRO A 186 29.91 -4.65 -7.81
N LEU A 187 28.99 -5.03 -6.92
CA LEU A 187 27.59 -4.62 -6.99
C LEU A 187 27.59 -3.10 -7.19
N ALA A 188 26.87 -2.61 -8.20
CA ALA A 188 26.70 -1.18 -8.40
C ALA A 188 26.20 -0.57 -7.08
N THR A 189 26.98 0.33 -6.48
CA THR A 189 26.57 1.05 -5.28
C THR A 189 25.38 1.90 -5.65
N VAL A 190 24.20 1.51 -5.16
CA VAL A 190 22.98 2.30 -5.34
C VAL A 190 23.16 3.60 -4.57
N ASN A 191 23.22 4.73 -5.28
CA ASN A 191 23.18 6.04 -4.65
C ASN A 191 21.73 6.32 -4.23
N LEU A 192 21.30 5.67 -3.16
CA LEU A 192 20.06 5.99 -2.49
C LEU A 192 20.30 7.14 -1.52
N ASP A 193 19.49 8.19 -1.65
CA ASP A 193 19.59 9.33 -0.76
C ASP A 193 18.73 9.07 0.49
N VAL A 194 19.30 9.30 1.67
CA VAL A 194 18.51 9.24 2.91
C VAL A 194 17.70 10.54 3.03
N LEU A 195 16.37 10.41 3.05
CA LEU A 195 15.45 11.52 3.22
C LEU A 195 15.28 11.84 4.71
N ASP A 196 15.52 13.09 5.08
CA ASP A 196 15.28 13.66 6.40
C ASP A 196 14.78 15.11 6.24
N THR A 197 14.48 15.78 7.35
CA THR A 197 13.90 17.13 7.41
C THR A 197 14.67 18.14 6.56
N GLU A 198 16.00 18.03 6.51
CA GLU A 198 16.89 18.98 5.83
C GLU A 198 16.80 18.92 4.30
N ASN A 199 16.50 17.74 3.74
CA ASN A 199 16.44 17.51 2.29
C ASN A 199 15.05 17.06 1.79
N ALA A 200 14.06 16.98 2.69
CA ALA A 200 12.71 16.47 2.42
C ALA A 200 12.08 17.06 1.15
N GLN A 201 12.23 18.36 0.93
CA GLN A 201 11.64 19.07 -0.21
C GLN A 201 12.12 18.56 -1.59
N ALA A 202 13.27 17.87 -1.65
CA ALA A 202 13.75 17.23 -2.88
C ALA A 202 12.84 16.08 -3.35
N TYR A 203 12.02 15.51 -2.45
CA TYR A 203 11.05 14.47 -2.78
C TYR A 203 10.06 14.91 -3.86
N TRP A 204 9.55 16.14 -3.81
CA TRP A 204 8.55 16.63 -4.77
C TRP A 204 9.00 16.60 -6.23
N LEU A 205 10.31 16.67 -6.48
CA LEU A 205 10.90 16.64 -7.82
C LEU A 205 11.22 15.21 -8.31
N ARG A 206 11.08 14.22 -7.43
CA ARG A 206 11.57 12.84 -7.59
C ARG A 206 10.55 11.81 -7.09
N ASP A 207 9.30 12.19 -6.91
CA ASP A 207 8.24 11.36 -6.32
C ASP A 207 7.93 10.08 -7.14
N GLN A 208 8.37 10.04 -8.40
CA GLN A 208 8.28 8.88 -9.30
C GLN A 208 9.57 8.06 -9.41
N ARG A 209 10.67 8.50 -8.78
CA ARG A 209 11.97 7.82 -8.89
C ARG A 209 12.18 6.74 -7.84
N HIS A 210 11.44 6.81 -6.73
CA HIS A 210 11.51 5.86 -5.62
C HIS A 210 12.94 5.62 -5.09
N ASP A 211 13.80 6.63 -5.20
CA ASP A 211 15.24 6.57 -4.92
C ASP A 211 15.63 7.14 -3.54
N PHE A 212 14.63 7.45 -2.72
CA PHE A 212 14.80 7.92 -1.35
C PHE A 212 14.65 6.80 -0.32
N VAL A 213 15.59 6.73 0.61
CA VAL A 213 15.56 5.85 1.78
C VAL A 213 15.06 6.62 2.99
N ILE A 214 14.25 5.99 3.82
CA ILE A 214 13.79 6.58 5.08
C ILE A 214 14.26 5.75 6.28
N SER A 215 14.61 6.43 7.37
CA SER A 215 14.94 5.78 8.64
C SER A 215 13.70 5.58 9.49
N MET A 216 13.46 4.34 9.91
CA MET A 216 12.39 3.95 10.85
C MET A 216 12.85 3.91 12.31
N ASN A 217 14.09 4.30 12.61
CA ASN A 217 14.54 4.41 13.99
C ASN A 217 13.68 5.42 14.79
N PHE A 218 13.45 5.10 16.06
CA PHE A 218 12.72 5.97 16.98
C PHE A 218 13.29 7.40 16.98
N GLY A 219 12.40 8.38 16.84
CA GLY A 219 12.72 9.81 16.90
C GLY A 219 13.12 10.44 15.56
N ARG A 220 13.31 9.64 14.50
CA ARG A 220 13.59 10.15 13.14
C ARG A 220 12.35 10.75 12.49
N ALA A 221 12.55 11.72 11.59
CA ALA A 221 11.47 12.50 11.01
C ALA A 221 10.51 11.64 10.17
N ALA A 222 11.04 10.76 9.31
CA ALA A 222 10.21 9.87 8.50
C ALA A 222 9.36 8.90 9.34
N ASN A 223 9.88 8.43 10.48
CA ASN A 223 9.13 7.58 11.40
C ASN A 223 7.94 8.33 12.04
N LYS A 224 8.10 9.62 12.35
CA LYS A 224 6.99 10.49 12.79
C LYS A 224 6.00 10.78 11.66
N ALA A 225 6.51 11.05 10.46
CA ALA A 225 5.67 11.28 9.27
C ALA A 225 4.79 10.05 8.97
N PHE A 226 5.34 8.84 9.08
CA PHE A 226 4.57 7.59 8.93
C PHE A 226 3.43 7.50 9.95
N CYS A 227 3.64 7.92 11.20
CA CYS A 227 2.56 8.00 12.19
C CYS A 227 1.43 8.94 11.72
N ARG A 228 1.79 10.12 11.20
CA ARG A 228 0.81 11.09 10.69
C ARG A 228 0.01 10.54 9.51
N VAL A 229 0.63 9.80 8.60
CA VAL A 229 -0.09 9.15 7.49
C VAL A 229 -1.08 8.11 8.02
N MET A 230 -0.68 7.28 9.00
CA MET A 230 -1.59 6.31 9.64
C MET A 230 -2.77 6.98 10.35
N GLU A 231 -2.57 8.09 11.04
CA GLU A 231 -3.66 8.86 11.65
C GLU A 231 -4.63 9.40 10.61
N LYS A 232 -4.10 9.99 9.54
CA LYS A 232 -4.91 10.54 8.46
C LYS A 232 -5.69 9.44 7.73
N TRP A 233 -5.09 8.26 7.55
CA TRP A 233 -5.77 7.07 7.03
C TRP A 233 -6.97 6.67 7.89
N ILE A 234 -6.78 6.53 9.20
CA ILE A 234 -7.85 6.16 10.15
C ILE A 234 -8.96 7.21 10.15
N ARG A 235 -8.58 8.50 10.20
CA ARG A 235 -9.52 9.61 10.18
C ARG A 235 -10.33 9.67 8.89
N HIS A 236 -9.70 9.39 7.74
CA HIS A 236 -10.38 9.41 6.44
C HIS A 236 -11.49 8.36 6.36
N PHE A 237 -11.21 7.12 6.80
CA PHE A 237 -12.19 6.04 6.72
C PHE A 237 -13.27 6.08 7.78
N PHE A 238 -12.95 6.50 9.01
CA PHE A 238 -13.88 6.39 10.14
C PHE A 238 -14.27 7.71 10.79
N GLY A 239 -13.68 8.84 10.37
CA GLY A 239 -13.86 10.13 11.04
C GLY A 239 -13.28 10.18 12.46
N VAL A 240 -12.62 9.12 12.92
CA VAL A 240 -12.07 9.00 14.27
C VAL A 240 -10.70 9.66 14.33
N LYS A 241 -10.48 10.46 15.37
CA LYS A 241 -9.17 11.05 15.66
C LYS A 241 -8.39 10.16 16.63
N VAL A 242 -7.16 9.88 16.25
CA VAL A 242 -6.21 9.12 17.05
C VAL A 242 -4.87 9.86 17.03
N ASN A 243 -4.08 9.69 18.08
CA ASN A 243 -2.67 10.09 18.13
C ASN A 243 -1.80 8.84 18.09
N ILE A 244 -0.84 8.81 17.18
CA ILE A 244 0.12 7.73 16.99
C ILE A 244 1.52 8.27 17.24
N GLU A 245 2.22 7.67 18.19
CA GLU A 245 3.58 8.04 18.56
C GLU A 245 4.53 6.84 18.42
N PRO A 246 5.76 7.07 17.93
CA PRO A 246 6.79 6.05 17.97
C PRO A 246 7.07 5.58 19.40
N LEU A 247 7.44 4.31 19.54
CA LEU A 247 7.92 3.73 20.80
C LEU A 247 9.29 3.09 20.62
N ARG A 248 10.10 3.13 21.68
CA ARG A 248 11.36 2.36 21.75
C ARG A 248 11.12 0.91 22.16
N ALA A 249 10.21 0.71 23.10
CA ALA A 249 9.85 -0.59 23.66
C ALA A 249 8.44 -0.52 24.26
N VAL A 250 7.82 -1.68 24.46
CA VAL A 250 6.58 -1.82 25.22
C VAL A 250 6.92 -2.39 26.59
N GLU A 251 6.73 -1.59 27.64
CA GLU A 251 7.02 -2.01 29.03
C GLU A 251 5.78 -2.51 29.78
N GLU A 252 4.58 -2.18 29.30
CA GLU A 252 3.32 -2.58 29.92
C GLU A 252 3.11 -4.10 29.79
N ARG A 253 2.89 -4.76 30.92
CA ARG A 253 2.46 -6.17 30.94
C ARG A 253 0.95 -6.24 30.75
N GLY A 254 0.49 -7.05 29.79
CA GLY A 254 -0.95 -7.27 29.56
C GLY A 254 -1.65 -6.10 28.85
N TRP A 255 -1.01 -5.54 27.82
CA TRP A 255 -1.57 -4.46 27.00
C TRP A 255 -2.96 -4.81 26.42
N ALA A 256 -3.87 -3.86 26.25
CA ALA A 256 -5.26 -4.20 25.93
C ALA A 256 -5.46 -4.82 24.53
N TRP A 257 -4.69 -4.31 23.58
CA TRP A 257 -4.94 -4.48 22.17
C TRP A 257 -3.68 -4.20 21.37
N HIS A 258 -3.55 -4.87 20.23
CA HIS A 258 -2.43 -4.69 19.32
C HIS A 258 -2.86 -4.88 17.87
N ILE A 259 -2.13 -4.26 16.95
CA ILE A 259 -2.33 -4.40 15.51
C ILE A 259 -0.95 -4.56 14.85
N GLY A 260 -0.73 -5.68 14.19
CA GLY A 260 0.43 -5.81 13.29
C GLY A 260 0.17 -5.03 12.01
N LEU A 261 1.13 -4.21 11.60
CA LEU A 261 1.05 -3.46 10.34
C LEU A 261 1.40 -4.34 9.14
N ASP A 262 1.88 -5.55 9.35
CA ASP A 262 2.26 -6.53 8.34
C ASP A 262 2.00 -7.96 8.88
N ALA A 263 2.26 -8.98 8.06
CA ALA A 263 2.01 -10.37 8.47
C ALA A 263 2.93 -10.83 9.62
N GLU A 264 4.19 -10.39 9.63
CA GLU A 264 5.21 -10.80 10.58
C GLU A 264 4.97 -10.15 11.94
N SER A 265 4.68 -8.84 11.97
CA SER A 265 4.31 -8.13 13.19
C SER A 265 2.99 -8.65 13.76
N THR A 266 2.03 -9.03 12.91
CA THR A 266 0.78 -9.68 13.36
C THR A 266 1.07 -11.00 14.05
N ALA A 267 1.88 -11.87 13.44
CA ALA A 267 2.26 -13.15 14.03
C ALA A 267 3.03 -12.97 15.35
N LEU A 268 4.00 -12.05 15.37
CA LEU A 268 4.79 -11.71 16.55
C LEU A 268 3.91 -11.24 17.72
N LEU A 269 3.08 -10.22 17.49
CA LEU A 269 2.25 -9.64 18.55
C LEU A 269 1.20 -10.65 19.07
N ASN A 270 0.63 -11.47 18.19
CA ASN A 270 -0.28 -12.55 18.59
C ASN A 270 0.41 -13.62 19.45
N GLY A 271 1.64 -13.99 19.12
CA GLY A 271 2.44 -14.93 19.93
C GLY A 271 2.76 -14.36 21.30
N LEU A 272 3.23 -13.12 21.37
CA LEU A 272 3.49 -12.40 22.62
C LEU A 272 2.23 -12.29 23.49
N TRP A 273 1.08 -12.02 22.87
CA TRP A 273 -0.20 -11.93 23.56
C TRP A 273 -0.65 -13.25 24.20
N ARG A 274 -0.46 -14.38 23.50
CA ARG A 274 -0.78 -15.71 24.02
C ARG A 274 0.22 -16.22 25.06
N GLY A 275 1.37 -15.55 25.20
CA GLY A 275 2.47 -16.02 26.05
C GLY A 275 3.26 -17.17 25.42
N ASP A 276 3.26 -17.27 24.09
CA ASP A 276 4.00 -18.28 23.36
C ASP A 276 5.53 -18.05 23.52
N GLU A 277 6.33 -19.12 23.58
CA GLU A 277 7.79 -18.99 23.47
C GLU A 277 8.16 -18.53 22.06
N MET A 278 8.87 -17.40 21.98
CA MET A 278 9.22 -16.78 20.71
C MET A 278 10.61 -17.22 20.26
N GLU A 279 10.71 -17.69 19.03
CA GLU A 279 12.00 -17.91 18.38
C GLU A 279 12.82 -16.61 18.34
N PRO A 280 14.11 -16.61 18.75
CA PRO A 280 14.93 -15.40 18.82
C PRO A 280 15.02 -14.62 17.50
N GLY A 281 14.86 -15.31 16.37
CA GLY A 281 14.87 -14.69 15.04
C GLY A 281 13.69 -13.76 14.77
N ILE A 282 12.54 -13.99 15.41
CA ILE A 282 11.31 -13.20 15.15
C ILE A 282 11.46 -11.78 15.71
N LEU A 283 12.08 -11.62 16.89
CA LEU A 283 12.32 -10.30 17.47
C LEU A 283 13.31 -9.46 16.64
N ARG A 284 14.26 -10.10 15.94
CA ARG A 284 15.20 -9.39 15.05
C ARG A 284 14.52 -8.80 13.81
N ARG A 285 13.32 -9.28 13.48
CA ARG A 285 12.54 -8.78 12.34
C ARG A 285 11.66 -7.58 12.68
N LEU A 286 11.55 -7.23 13.96
CA LEU A 286 10.83 -6.04 14.41
C LEU A 286 11.60 -4.77 14.04
N LEU A 287 10.97 -3.88 13.28
CA LEU A 287 11.59 -2.67 12.74
C LEU A 287 11.15 -1.41 13.48
N ALA A 288 9.87 -1.32 13.84
CA ALA A 288 9.33 -0.16 14.54
C ALA A 288 8.13 -0.55 15.42
N LEU A 289 7.97 0.19 16.52
CA LEU A 289 6.84 0.10 17.44
C LEU A 289 6.16 1.46 17.53
N PHE A 290 4.84 1.43 17.72
CA PHE A 290 4.04 2.63 17.89
C PHE A 290 2.98 2.43 18.98
N ARG A 291 2.58 3.54 19.58
CA ARG A 291 1.43 3.64 20.48
C ARG A 291 0.36 4.45 19.77
N LEU A 292 -0.86 3.92 19.72
CA LEU A 292 -2.04 4.63 19.25
C LEU A 292 -2.97 4.88 20.44
N ASP A 293 -3.32 6.14 20.66
CA ASP A 293 -4.34 6.58 21.62
C ASP A 293 -5.52 7.21 20.88
N PHE A 294 -6.74 6.86 21.26
CA PHE A 294 -7.94 7.54 20.76
C PHE A 294 -8.10 8.87 21.48
N GLU A 295 -8.47 9.93 20.75
CA GLU A 295 -8.80 11.23 21.37
C GLU A 295 -10.10 11.13 22.19
N GLU A 296 -11.06 10.34 21.69
CA GLU A 296 -12.35 10.09 22.34
C GLU A 296 -12.51 8.61 22.68
N SER A 297 -12.52 8.27 23.98
CA SER A 297 -12.69 6.88 24.42
C SER A 297 -14.05 6.28 24.06
N ALA A 298 -15.07 7.12 23.82
CA ALA A 298 -16.40 6.69 23.37
C ALA A 298 -16.40 6.12 21.93
N ALA A 299 -15.39 6.45 21.11
CA ALA A 299 -15.21 5.86 19.80
C ALA A 299 -14.66 4.43 19.86
N MET A 300 -14.25 3.96 21.05
CA MET A 300 -13.67 2.64 21.27
C MET A 300 -14.69 1.61 21.77
N ARG A 301 -14.39 0.33 21.58
CA ARG A 301 -15.09 -0.78 22.21
C ARG A 301 -15.04 -0.65 23.74
N ALA A 302 -16.19 -0.83 24.39
CA ALA A 302 -16.39 -0.45 25.80
C ALA A 302 -15.45 -1.13 26.81
N ASP A 303 -15.01 -2.35 26.56
CA ASP A 303 -14.13 -3.14 27.43
C ASP A 303 -12.66 -2.71 27.39
N ILE A 304 -12.25 -1.96 26.37
CA ILE A 304 -10.87 -1.44 26.21
C ILE A 304 -10.81 0.07 26.01
N ALA A 305 -11.93 0.76 26.21
CA ALA A 305 -12.03 2.21 26.07
C ALA A 305 -11.00 2.95 26.95
N GLY A 306 -10.27 3.88 26.33
CA GLY A 306 -9.21 4.67 26.97
C GLY A 306 -7.87 3.95 27.15
N ARG A 307 -7.75 2.68 26.74
CA ARG A 307 -6.46 1.96 26.76
C ARG A 307 -5.71 2.14 25.43
N PRO A 308 -4.36 2.17 25.44
CA PRO A 308 -3.59 2.30 24.22
C PRO A 308 -3.70 1.04 23.34
N VAL A 309 -3.56 1.24 22.03
CA VAL A 309 -3.39 0.20 21.04
C VAL A 309 -1.92 0.20 20.58
N TYR A 310 -1.26 -0.95 20.65
CA TYR A 310 0.14 -1.07 20.20
C TYR A 310 0.22 -1.51 18.74
N LEU A 311 1.04 -0.81 17.96
CA LEU A 311 1.30 -1.15 16.56
C LEU A 311 2.75 -1.60 16.40
N ALA A 312 2.98 -2.53 15.48
CA ALA A 312 4.33 -2.95 15.12
C ALA A 312 4.49 -3.07 13.61
N LEU A 313 5.67 -2.73 13.11
CA LEU A 313 6.09 -2.98 11.73
C LEU A 313 7.31 -3.90 11.74
N SER A 314 7.30 -4.91 10.89
CA SER A 314 8.34 -5.93 10.78
C SER A 314 8.68 -6.21 9.31
N MET A 315 9.82 -6.85 9.10
CA MET A 315 10.21 -7.45 7.81
C MET A 315 10.03 -8.98 7.83
N ASP A 316 9.96 -9.59 6.65
CA ASP A 316 10.05 -11.04 6.49
C ASP A 316 11.50 -11.56 6.59
N GLU A 317 11.68 -12.87 6.42
CA GLU A 317 13.00 -13.52 6.45
C GLU A 317 13.96 -13.05 5.35
N LYS A 318 13.44 -12.46 4.26
CA LYS A 318 14.21 -11.88 3.16
C LYS A 318 14.49 -10.40 3.37
N GLY A 319 14.08 -9.83 4.50
CA GLY A 319 14.21 -8.41 4.79
C GLY A 319 13.25 -7.53 3.98
N VAL A 320 12.11 -8.07 3.54
CA VAL A 320 11.07 -7.32 2.84
C VAL A 320 9.98 -6.89 3.81
N VAL A 321 9.59 -5.62 3.75
CA VAL A 321 8.47 -5.05 4.48
C VAL A 321 7.28 -4.92 3.53
N ARG A 322 6.18 -5.57 3.89
CA ARG A 322 4.90 -5.45 3.20
C ARG A 322 3.83 -5.01 4.20
N MET A 323 3.67 -3.70 4.33
CA MET A 323 2.62 -3.13 5.17
C MET A 323 1.23 -3.45 4.59
N LYS A 324 0.26 -3.63 5.47
CA LYS A 324 -1.13 -4.00 5.18
C LYS A 324 -2.06 -2.92 5.75
N PRO A 325 -2.38 -1.85 5.00
CA PRO A 325 -3.18 -0.73 5.50
C PRO A 325 -4.57 -1.13 6.03
N GLN A 326 -5.15 -2.19 5.44
CA GLN A 326 -6.42 -2.74 5.87
C GLN A 326 -6.37 -3.23 7.33
N ASN A 327 -5.20 -3.58 7.88
CA ASN A 327 -5.10 -3.97 9.29
C ASN A 327 -5.49 -2.82 10.24
N LEU A 328 -5.22 -1.57 9.85
CA LEU A 328 -5.69 -0.39 10.58
C LEU A 328 -7.19 -0.15 10.42
N LEU A 329 -7.85 -0.77 9.44
CA LEU A 329 -9.30 -0.62 9.26
C LEU A 329 -10.07 -1.76 9.92
N LEU A 330 -9.60 -2.99 9.77
CA LEU A 330 -10.29 -4.20 10.21
C LEU A 330 -10.08 -4.51 11.69
N ASN A 331 -8.95 -4.09 12.25
CA ASN A 331 -8.53 -4.47 13.61
C ASN A 331 -8.57 -3.32 14.61
N LEU A 332 -8.97 -2.11 14.21
CA LEU A 332 -9.20 -1.03 15.17
C LEU A 332 -10.36 -1.38 16.12
N PRO A 333 -10.21 -1.14 17.42
CA PRO A 333 -11.23 -1.49 18.41
C PRO A 333 -12.32 -0.42 18.49
N LEU A 334 -13.05 -0.21 17.39
CA LEU A 334 -14.13 0.78 17.33
C LEU A 334 -15.38 0.34 18.10
N ALA A 335 -16.13 1.31 18.64
CA ALA A 335 -17.39 1.10 19.35
C ALA A 335 -18.46 0.46 18.45
N SER A 336 -18.54 0.94 17.20
CA SER A 336 -19.38 0.38 16.14
C SER A 336 -18.53 0.21 14.89
N ARG A 337 -18.60 -0.97 14.26
CA ARG A 337 -18.07 -1.15 12.91
C ARG A 337 -19.08 -0.58 11.92
N ALA A 338 -18.58 0.24 10.98
CA ALA A 338 -19.37 0.80 9.89
C ALA A 338 -19.83 -0.30 8.92
#